data_AF-D8G8R1-F1
#
_entry.id   AF-D8G8R1-F1
#
_cell.length_a   1.000
_cell.length_b   1.000
_cell.length_c   1.000
_cell.angle_alpha   90.00
_cell.angle_beta   90.00
_cell.angle_gamma   90.00
#
_symmetry.space_group_name_H-M   'P 1'
#
loop_
_entity.id
_entity.type
_entity.pdbx_description
1 polymer ?
#
loop_
_entity_poly.entity_id
_entity_poly.type
_entity_poly.pdbx_seq_one_letter_code
_entity_poly.pdbx_strand_id
1 'polypeptide(L)'
;MEITNNDTATASPSEPEKLPLYGEAYFIRHGESTSNERNIFAGILDVGLTAFGKLQARRAGLDIKKKGVKFDAVYVSHMRRARQTCEIALAESQALKSPDTPVQIDHRISERSFGIFAGRNLNLLRLSLGYEGFEEMLHSHNEAPPTGEKISQIYVRASSFYKERVVPHLERGETVLVVCHQYVLEPLALYLSDLPPTAYHSLKLPNGKALSRDELVKFRDKESGGAAALRKKVNDLSIMWAIVLYAVAFLLGSLLRVVSTSPQGIPSELFKAIIIICLAMSTFYTYLDIDFAGSKRKVTSTVKYVVYGWMLLRWVVGLALIFSGVLYQSPADLYKVLWVLFWIVPPALTSPVLSILWGGNLYPSAVLSRTLSIVAPIALIATLAIAGSQLPINLSSLNFFFVILALGLAIPGAAAQIWRSKSPVDSNRHSKEWKFIGVLAVAFMALATGFQFAPATFISDLFSPIDPNRALAGFQQLAFAALVFILMRLCAALTLIFSSGKLSKAEAQDAYILLVNPNFSFGPLFLLELVQLQIWTR
;
A
#
# COMPACT_ATOMS: atom_id res chain seq x y z
N MET A 1 54.70 -58.48 3.86
CA MET A 1 54.03 -57.29 3.30
C MET A 1 52.62 -57.32 3.85
N GLU A 2 52.41 -56.67 5.00
CA GLU A 2 51.08 -56.20 5.43
C GLU A 2 51.31 -55.17 6.52
N ILE A 3 50.76 -53.98 6.25
CA ILE A 3 50.94 -52.73 6.98
C ILE A 3 49.73 -52.63 7.91
N THR A 4 49.93 -52.55 9.22
CA THR A 4 48.87 -52.16 10.15
C THR A 4 49.02 -50.67 10.49
N ASN A 5 48.06 -49.90 10.00
CA ASN A 5 47.95 -48.45 10.19
C ASN A 5 47.72 -48.11 11.67
N ASN A 6 48.52 -47.17 12.17
CA ASN A 6 48.26 -46.43 13.41
C ASN A 6 47.34 -45.25 13.08
N ASP A 7 46.04 -45.39 13.35
CA ASP A 7 45.10 -44.27 13.32
C ASP A 7 45.21 -43.47 14.63
N THR A 8 45.92 -42.34 14.54
CA THR A 8 45.90 -41.29 15.55
C THR A 8 44.63 -40.47 15.36
N ALA A 9 43.57 -40.82 16.10
CA ALA A 9 42.37 -40.01 16.21
C ALA A 9 42.71 -38.69 16.93
N THR A 10 42.80 -37.62 16.17
CA THR A 10 42.82 -36.25 16.67
C THR A 10 41.41 -35.91 17.17
N ALA A 11 41.24 -35.84 18.49
CA ALA A 11 40.00 -35.39 19.11
C ALA A 11 39.72 -33.94 18.72
N SER A 12 38.66 -33.70 17.94
CA SER A 12 38.09 -32.36 17.75
C SER A 12 37.64 -31.82 19.11
N PRO A 13 37.90 -30.53 19.44
CA PRO A 13 37.40 -29.96 20.68
C PRO A 13 35.87 -30.03 20.67
N SER A 14 35.31 -30.73 21.64
CA SER A 14 33.86 -30.84 21.84
C SER A 14 33.28 -29.44 22.02
N GLU A 15 32.27 -29.10 21.21
CA GLU A 15 31.46 -27.91 21.43
C GLU A 15 30.91 -27.92 22.87
N PRO A 16 30.94 -26.80 23.60
CA PRO A 16 30.41 -26.75 24.96
C PRO A 16 28.93 -27.16 24.96
N GLU A 17 28.59 -28.10 25.82
CA GLU A 17 27.24 -28.65 26.00
C GLU A 17 26.25 -27.50 26.23
N LYS A 18 25.29 -27.30 25.31
CA LYS A 18 24.28 -26.23 25.41
C LYS A 18 23.43 -26.49 26.67
N LEU A 19 23.60 -25.67 27.70
CA LEU A 19 22.77 -25.73 28.91
C LEU A 19 21.28 -25.61 28.54
N PRO A 20 20.39 -26.38 29.19
CA PRO A 20 18.96 -26.26 28.98
C PRO A 20 18.46 -24.85 29.33
N LEU A 21 17.69 -24.25 28.41
CA LEU A 21 17.09 -22.92 28.59
C LEU A 21 15.73 -23.06 29.27
N TYR A 22 15.68 -22.76 30.57
CA TYR A 22 14.47 -22.92 31.40
C TYR A 22 13.53 -21.70 31.38
N GLY A 23 14.05 -20.52 31.01
CA GLY A 23 13.30 -19.27 30.93
C GLY A 23 12.74 -18.99 29.53
N GLU A 24 11.97 -17.90 29.44
CA GLU A 24 11.26 -17.50 28.21
C GLU A 24 11.71 -16.14 27.68
N ALA A 25 11.74 -15.98 26.36
CA ALA A 25 12.02 -14.70 25.71
C ALA A 25 10.81 -14.24 24.91
N TYR A 26 10.44 -12.97 25.05
CA TYR A 26 9.37 -12.32 24.28
C TYR A 26 9.94 -11.21 23.41
N PHE A 27 9.46 -11.15 22.17
CA PHE A 27 9.90 -10.21 21.16
C PHE A 27 8.74 -9.35 20.69
N ILE A 28 8.97 -8.04 20.60
CA ILE A 28 8.01 -7.10 20.01
C ILE A 28 8.70 -6.33 18.89
N ARG A 29 8.13 -6.41 17.68
CA ARG A 29 8.40 -5.43 16.62
C ARG A 29 7.70 -4.13 17.00
N HIS A 30 8.41 -3.00 16.92
CA HIS A 30 7.82 -1.69 17.20
C HIS A 30 6.51 -1.42 16.42
N GLY A 31 5.64 -0.57 16.97
CA GLY A 31 4.43 -0.08 16.29
C GLY A 31 4.74 0.68 15.00
N GLU A 32 3.73 0.98 14.19
CA GLU A 32 3.86 1.79 12.97
C GLU A 32 4.57 3.14 13.26
N SER A 33 5.64 3.42 12.50
CA SER A 33 6.35 4.69 12.57
C SER A 33 5.87 5.68 11.50
N THR A 34 6.19 6.96 11.68
CA THR A 34 5.85 8.00 10.69
C THR A 34 6.47 7.74 9.30
N SER A 35 7.56 6.98 9.22
CA SER A 35 8.14 6.55 7.94
C SER A 35 7.39 5.37 7.33
N ASN A 36 6.90 4.42 8.14
CA ASN A 36 6.08 3.31 7.65
C ASN A 36 4.79 3.82 7.01
N GLU A 37 4.11 4.77 7.66
CA GLU A 37 2.91 5.45 7.15
C GLU A 37 3.16 6.13 5.80
N ARG A 38 4.37 6.68 5.59
CA ARG A 38 4.76 7.39 4.35
C ARG A 38 5.35 6.49 3.28
N ASN A 39 5.46 5.18 3.54
CA ASN A 39 6.18 4.23 2.69
C ASN A 39 7.64 4.65 2.44
N ILE A 40 8.34 5.13 3.48
CA ILE A 40 9.74 5.58 3.43
C ILE A 40 10.63 4.58 4.18
N PHE A 41 11.78 4.24 3.62
CA PHE A 41 12.83 3.50 4.34
C PHE A 41 13.38 4.35 5.47
N ALA A 42 13.03 4.01 6.72
CA ALA A 42 13.64 4.65 7.87
C ALA A 42 15.09 4.16 8.07
N GLY A 43 15.28 2.84 8.19
CA GLY A 43 16.54 2.26 8.62
C GLY A 43 17.00 2.88 9.94
N ILE A 44 18.17 3.49 9.93
CA ILE A 44 18.73 4.16 11.11
C ILE A 44 18.17 5.57 11.37
N LEU A 45 17.28 6.08 10.52
CA LEU A 45 16.59 7.35 10.80
C LEU A 45 15.77 7.20 12.08
N ASP A 46 16.08 8.03 13.07
CA ASP A 46 15.39 8.03 14.34
C ASP A 46 14.05 8.75 14.19
N VAL A 47 12.99 7.98 13.94
CA VAL A 47 11.61 8.46 13.80
C VAL A 47 10.71 7.88 14.90
N GLY A 48 9.66 8.63 15.26
CA GLY A 48 8.69 8.22 16.27
C GLY A 48 7.53 7.38 15.73
N LEU A 49 6.71 6.87 16.65
CA LEU A 49 5.45 6.19 16.35
C LEU A 49 4.38 7.15 15.83
N THR A 50 3.53 6.68 14.93
CA THR A 50 2.24 7.32 14.62
C THR A 50 1.28 7.13 15.79
N ALA A 51 0.14 7.81 15.79
CA ALA A 51 -0.90 7.53 16.78
C ALA A 51 -1.41 6.08 16.64
N PHE A 52 -1.52 5.56 15.42
CA PHE A 52 -1.79 4.14 15.18
C PHE A 52 -0.73 3.23 15.79
N GLY A 53 0.56 3.54 15.61
CA GLY A 53 1.67 2.79 16.20
C GLY A 53 1.61 2.77 17.73
N LYS A 54 1.17 3.86 18.36
CA LYS A 54 0.92 3.89 19.82
C LYS A 54 -0.24 2.99 20.23
N LEU A 55 -1.32 2.90 19.43
CA LEU A 55 -2.40 1.95 19.68
C LEU A 55 -1.92 0.49 19.54
N GLN A 56 -1.08 0.20 18.56
CA GLN A 56 -0.43 -1.12 18.42
C GLN A 56 0.45 -1.44 19.63
N ALA A 57 1.21 -0.48 20.15
CA ALA A 57 2.02 -0.65 21.36
C ALA A 57 1.16 -0.94 22.61
N ARG A 58 0.03 -0.23 22.78
CA ARG A 58 -0.94 -0.56 23.85
C ARG A 58 -1.50 -1.97 23.67
N ARG A 59 -1.83 -2.36 22.44
CA ARG A 59 -2.33 -3.72 22.17
C ARG A 59 -1.30 -4.79 22.53
N ALA A 60 -0.01 -4.54 22.30
CA ALA A 60 1.07 -5.41 22.74
C ALA A 60 1.08 -5.58 24.28
N GLY A 61 0.92 -4.48 25.02
CA GLY A 61 0.81 -4.51 26.48
C GLY A 61 -0.43 -5.28 26.97
N LEU A 62 -1.58 -5.11 26.34
CA LEU A 62 -2.78 -5.90 26.63
C LEU A 62 -2.57 -7.40 26.35
N ASP A 63 -1.85 -7.76 25.29
CA ASP A 63 -1.53 -9.14 24.96
C ASP A 63 -0.60 -9.77 26.02
N ILE A 64 0.45 -9.05 26.43
CA ILE A 64 1.33 -9.45 27.54
C ILE A 64 0.52 -9.68 28.82
N LYS A 65 -0.36 -8.73 29.17
CA LYS A 65 -1.22 -8.82 30.36
C LYS A 65 -2.14 -10.03 30.30
N LYS A 66 -2.74 -10.30 29.14
CA LYS A 66 -3.60 -11.47 28.91
C LYS A 66 -2.83 -12.78 29.05
N LYS A 67 -1.57 -12.83 28.60
CA LYS A 67 -0.69 -14.00 28.75
C LYS A 67 -0.22 -14.21 30.20
N GLY A 68 -0.44 -13.24 31.11
CA GLY A 68 -0.04 -13.35 32.52
C GLY A 68 1.47 -13.30 32.74
N VAL A 69 2.24 -12.81 31.76
CA VAL A 69 3.70 -12.84 31.77
C VAL A 69 4.25 -11.68 32.60
N LYS A 70 5.33 -11.93 33.34
CA LYS A 70 6.13 -10.90 34.02
C LYS A 70 7.59 -11.01 33.60
N PHE A 71 8.24 -9.87 33.39
CA PHE A 71 9.60 -9.76 32.88
C PHE A 71 10.59 -9.43 34.00
N ASP A 72 11.67 -10.19 34.04
CA ASP A 72 12.84 -9.98 34.90
C ASP A 72 13.81 -8.96 34.28
N ALA A 73 13.89 -8.93 32.94
CA ALA A 73 14.74 -8.03 32.20
C ALA A 73 14.05 -7.50 30.93
N VAL A 74 14.38 -6.27 30.57
CA VAL A 74 13.88 -5.60 29.38
C VAL A 74 15.03 -5.02 28.58
N TYR A 75 15.10 -5.37 27.30
CA TYR A 75 16.03 -4.80 26.33
C TYR A 75 15.29 -4.11 25.19
N VAL A 76 15.81 -2.96 24.77
CA VAL A 76 15.20 -2.15 23.70
C VAL A 76 16.25 -1.57 22.78
N SER A 77 15.93 -1.46 21.49
CA SER A 77 16.72 -0.66 20.56
C SER A 77 16.73 0.81 20.97
N HIS A 78 17.85 1.51 20.74
CA HIS A 78 17.98 2.94 21.05
C HIS A 78 17.00 3.84 20.28
N MET A 79 16.43 3.34 19.18
CA MET A 79 15.54 4.09 18.30
C MET A 79 14.21 4.45 18.97
N ARG A 80 13.77 5.70 18.82
CA ARG A 80 12.57 6.26 19.47
C ARG A 80 11.33 5.40 19.28
N ARG A 81 11.07 4.90 18.06
CA ARG A 81 9.93 4.02 17.79
C ARG A 81 9.92 2.73 18.62
N ALA A 82 11.08 2.12 18.87
CA ALA A 82 11.19 0.93 19.72
C ALA A 82 11.02 1.29 21.19
N ARG A 83 11.68 2.36 21.66
CA ARG A 83 11.55 2.87 23.05
C ARG A 83 10.11 3.24 23.38
N GLN A 84 9.46 4.03 22.53
CA GLN A 84 8.04 4.39 22.69
C GLN A 84 7.13 3.15 22.70
N THR A 85 7.43 2.12 21.90
CA THR A 85 6.65 0.88 21.92
C THR A 85 6.83 0.17 23.26
N CYS A 86 8.07 0.06 23.73
CA CYS A 86 8.42 -0.57 25.00
C CYS A 86 7.75 0.14 26.19
N GLU A 87 7.92 1.45 26.29
CA GLU A 87 7.34 2.30 27.34
C GLU A 87 5.81 2.12 27.41
N ILE A 88 5.13 2.21 26.27
CA ILE A 88 3.67 2.08 26.22
C ILE A 88 3.22 0.66 26.56
N ALA A 89 3.89 -0.37 26.03
CA ALA A 89 3.52 -1.76 26.27
C ALA A 89 3.73 -2.16 27.75
N LEU A 90 4.82 -1.71 28.38
CA LEU A 90 5.09 -1.94 29.81
C LEU A 90 4.09 -1.19 30.70
N ALA A 91 3.79 0.08 30.39
CA ALA A 91 2.80 0.85 31.14
C ALA A 91 1.41 0.19 31.10
N GLU A 92 0.99 -0.29 29.94
CA GLU A 92 -0.32 -0.94 29.76
C GLU A 92 -0.37 -2.33 30.42
N SER A 93 0.72 -3.09 30.32
CA SER A 93 0.77 -4.46 30.86
C SER A 93 1.03 -4.54 32.36
N GLN A 94 1.70 -3.54 32.92
CA GLN A 94 2.29 -3.59 34.27
C GLN A 94 3.11 -4.88 34.47
N ALA A 95 3.82 -5.32 33.43
CA ALA A 95 4.43 -6.65 33.40
C ALA A 95 5.86 -6.73 33.94
N LEU A 96 6.38 -5.70 34.60
CA LEU A 96 7.67 -5.82 35.28
C LEU A 96 7.50 -6.67 36.56
N LYS A 97 8.45 -7.57 36.85
CA LYS A 97 8.49 -8.29 38.13
C LYS A 97 8.86 -7.37 39.28
N SER A 98 9.79 -6.43 39.05
CA SER A 98 10.16 -5.38 40.00
C SER A 98 9.92 -4.00 39.37
N PRO A 99 9.37 -3.02 40.11
CA PRO A 99 9.30 -1.63 39.65
C PRO A 99 10.66 -1.03 39.26
N ASP A 100 11.74 -1.54 39.84
CA ASP A 100 13.11 -1.06 39.63
C ASP A 100 13.83 -1.74 38.46
N THR A 101 13.18 -2.70 37.76
CA THR A 101 13.78 -3.36 36.60
C THR A 101 14.10 -2.32 35.52
N PRO A 102 15.38 -2.08 35.20
CA PRO A 102 15.74 -1.05 34.24
C PRO A 102 15.44 -1.50 32.81
N VAL A 103 14.98 -0.57 31.98
CA VAL A 103 14.91 -0.77 30.53
C VAL A 103 16.29 -0.53 29.94
N GLN A 104 16.95 -1.59 29.49
CA GLN A 104 18.33 -1.55 28.99
C GLN A 104 18.34 -1.30 27.47
N ILE A 105 19.16 -0.34 27.04
CA ILE A 105 19.35 -0.06 25.61
C ILE A 105 20.51 -0.90 25.08
N ASP A 106 20.30 -1.61 23.96
CA ASP A 106 21.38 -2.30 23.24
C ASP A 106 21.37 -1.91 21.75
N HIS A 107 22.52 -1.46 21.24
CA HIS A 107 22.65 -1.00 19.86
C HIS A 107 22.68 -2.16 18.85
N ARG A 108 23.01 -3.38 19.27
CA ARG A 108 23.05 -4.55 18.38
C ARG A 108 21.67 -5.02 17.92
N ILE A 109 20.60 -4.52 18.55
CA ILE A 109 19.21 -4.75 18.13
C ILE A 109 18.59 -3.53 17.43
N SER A 110 19.42 -2.61 16.93
CA SER A 110 18.99 -1.48 16.10
C SER A 110 18.52 -1.94 14.71
N GLU A 111 17.58 -1.20 14.09
CA GLU A 111 17.15 -1.50 12.72
C GLU A 111 18.34 -1.51 11.74
N ARG A 112 18.18 -2.26 10.65
CA ARG A 112 19.11 -2.26 9.52
C ARG A 112 19.42 -0.85 9.01
N SER A 113 20.70 -0.56 8.78
CA SER A 113 21.09 0.55 7.92
C SER A 113 20.77 0.22 6.47
N PHE A 114 19.89 1.00 5.84
CA PHE A 114 19.62 0.93 4.40
C PHE A 114 20.53 1.86 3.59
N GLY A 115 21.58 2.42 4.19
CA GLY A 115 22.53 3.31 3.51
C GLY A 115 21.83 4.43 2.74
N ILE A 116 22.15 4.58 1.46
CA ILE A 116 21.58 5.62 0.59
C ILE A 116 20.06 5.51 0.36
N PHE A 117 19.43 4.39 0.72
CA PHE A 117 17.97 4.24 0.64
C PHE A 117 17.25 4.88 1.82
N ALA A 118 17.95 5.17 2.93
CA ALA A 118 17.34 5.85 4.06
C ALA A 118 16.72 7.20 3.62
N GLY A 119 15.47 7.43 4.03
CA GLY A 119 14.69 8.62 3.66
C GLY A 119 14.08 8.57 2.26
N ARG A 120 14.34 7.52 1.47
CA ARG A 120 13.72 7.33 0.14
C ARG A 120 12.42 6.54 0.24
N ASN A 121 11.54 6.78 -0.73
CA ASN A 121 10.28 6.07 -0.84
C ASN A 121 10.48 4.65 -1.38
N LEU A 122 9.83 3.68 -0.75
CA LEU A 122 9.98 2.25 -1.01
C LEU A 122 9.51 1.87 -2.41
N ASN A 123 8.31 2.30 -2.83
CA ASN A 123 7.79 1.91 -4.14
C ASN A 123 8.54 2.61 -5.28
N LEU A 124 8.99 3.85 -5.08
CA LEU A 124 9.80 4.55 -6.09
C LEU A 124 11.15 3.87 -6.27
N LEU A 125 11.81 3.46 -5.18
CA LEU A 125 13.04 2.67 -5.26
C LEU A 125 12.81 1.35 -5.98
N ARG A 126 11.74 0.62 -5.62
CA ARG A 126 11.38 -0.64 -6.25
C ARG A 126 11.10 -0.51 -7.75
N LEU A 127 10.46 0.59 -8.16
CA LEU A 127 10.24 0.88 -9.58
C LEU A 127 11.57 1.20 -10.29
N SER A 128 12.45 1.97 -9.66
CA SER A 128 13.74 2.37 -10.26
C SER A 128 14.75 1.24 -10.41
N LEU A 129 14.73 0.27 -9.49
CA LEU A 129 15.67 -0.86 -9.46
C LEU A 129 15.12 -2.12 -10.12
N GLY A 130 13.82 -2.14 -10.44
CA GLY A 130 13.10 -3.37 -10.77
C GLY A 130 12.85 -4.26 -9.55
N TYR A 131 11.91 -5.21 -9.68
CA TYR A 131 11.53 -6.09 -8.56
C TYR A 131 12.70 -6.96 -8.07
N GLU A 132 13.45 -7.58 -8.97
CA GLU A 132 14.52 -8.52 -8.63
C GLU A 132 15.71 -7.82 -7.96
N GLY A 133 16.23 -6.74 -8.55
CA GLY A 133 17.32 -5.97 -7.95
C GLY A 133 16.93 -5.35 -6.61
N PHE A 134 15.68 -4.89 -6.47
CA PHE A 134 15.18 -4.39 -5.18
C PHE A 134 15.12 -5.49 -4.11
N GLU A 135 14.62 -6.68 -4.45
CA GLU A 135 14.55 -7.80 -3.50
C GLU A 135 15.95 -8.35 -3.17
N GLU A 136 16.87 -8.40 -4.12
CA GLU A 136 18.26 -8.80 -3.89
C GLU A 136 18.96 -7.88 -2.89
N MET A 137 18.91 -6.56 -3.12
CA MET A 137 19.55 -5.60 -2.21
C MET A 137 18.96 -5.66 -0.79
N LEU A 138 17.66 -5.94 -0.65
CA LEU A 138 17.01 -5.97 0.65
C LEU A 138 17.03 -7.33 1.35
N HIS A 139 17.08 -8.43 0.61
CA HIS A 139 16.87 -9.76 1.20
C HIS A 139 18.01 -10.73 0.92
N SER A 140 19.03 -10.35 0.14
CA SER A 140 20.24 -11.15 0.04
C SER A 140 21.02 -11.15 1.36
N HIS A 141 21.63 -12.29 1.67
CA HIS A 141 22.55 -12.43 2.80
C HIS A 141 23.88 -11.69 2.56
N ASN A 142 24.26 -11.51 1.30
CA ASN A 142 25.56 -10.96 0.88
C ASN A 142 25.47 -9.61 0.15
N GLU A 143 24.30 -9.23 -0.35
CA GLU A 143 24.08 -7.90 -0.93
C GLU A 143 23.42 -6.95 0.07
N ALA A 144 23.60 -5.65 -0.17
CA ALA A 144 23.01 -4.60 0.63
C ALA A 144 22.78 -3.35 -0.23
N PRO A 145 21.88 -2.43 0.19
CA PRO A 145 21.88 -1.09 -0.35
C PRO A 145 23.28 -0.47 -0.20
N PRO A 146 23.74 0.39 -1.13
CA PRO A 146 25.04 1.03 -1.00
C PRO A 146 25.16 1.76 0.34
N THR A 147 26.28 1.56 1.03
CA THR A 147 26.57 2.05 2.39
C THR A 147 25.62 1.53 3.49
N GLY A 148 24.85 0.47 3.19
CA GLY A 148 23.96 -0.21 4.12
C GLY A 148 24.57 -1.46 4.76
N GLU A 149 23.81 -2.11 5.63
CA GLU A 149 24.18 -3.38 6.26
C GLU A 149 23.66 -4.57 5.43
N LYS A 150 24.45 -5.63 5.37
CA LYS A 150 24.05 -6.96 4.86
C LYS A 150 23.25 -7.71 5.91
N ILE A 151 22.37 -8.63 5.50
CA ILE A 151 21.63 -9.47 6.45
C ILE A 151 22.59 -10.33 7.30
N SER A 152 23.69 -10.81 6.73
CA SER A 152 24.74 -11.55 7.47
C SER A 152 25.34 -10.74 8.62
N GLN A 153 25.58 -9.44 8.41
CA GLN A 153 26.09 -8.55 9.47
C GLN A 153 25.06 -8.38 10.59
N ILE A 154 23.78 -8.25 10.25
CA ILE A 154 22.70 -8.14 11.24
C ILE A 154 22.56 -9.44 12.02
N TYR A 155 22.61 -10.59 11.35
CA TYR A 155 22.58 -11.90 11.98
C TYR A 155 23.66 -12.03 13.05
N VAL A 156 24.90 -11.62 12.75
CA VAL A 156 26.03 -11.66 13.71
C VAL A 156 25.76 -10.78 14.93
N ARG A 157 25.39 -9.51 14.75
CA ARG A 157 25.16 -8.62 15.91
C ARG A 157 23.93 -9.02 16.73
N ALA A 158 22.84 -9.44 16.08
CA ALA A 158 21.61 -9.84 16.76
C ALA A 158 21.78 -11.15 17.55
N SER A 159 22.51 -12.12 16.99
CA SER A 159 22.82 -13.37 17.69
C SER A 159 23.80 -13.15 18.86
N SER A 160 24.82 -12.30 18.70
CA SER A 160 25.70 -11.88 19.81
C SER A 160 24.90 -11.23 20.95
N PHE A 161 23.98 -10.30 20.63
CA PHE A 161 23.07 -9.74 21.63
C PHE A 161 22.29 -10.83 22.36
N TYR A 162 21.67 -11.76 21.63
CA TYR A 162 20.85 -12.80 22.25
C TYR A 162 21.69 -13.71 23.16
N LYS A 163 22.87 -14.15 22.70
CA LYS A 163 23.80 -14.98 23.48
C LYS A 163 24.30 -14.28 24.74
N GLU A 164 24.67 -13.00 24.65
CA GLU A 164 25.33 -12.30 25.76
C GLU A 164 24.34 -11.62 26.72
N ARG A 165 23.13 -11.28 26.27
CA ARG A 165 22.15 -10.53 27.06
C ARG A 165 20.89 -11.30 27.40
N VAL A 166 20.46 -12.25 26.57
CA VAL A 166 19.20 -12.97 26.77
C VAL A 166 19.45 -14.35 27.39
N VAL A 167 20.34 -15.15 26.80
CA VAL A 167 20.65 -16.52 27.27
C VAL A 167 20.98 -16.59 28.77
N PRO A 168 21.80 -15.70 29.37
CA PRO A 168 22.10 -15.78 30.80
C PRO A 168 20.87 -15.68 31.70
N HIS A 169 19.84 -14.93 31.28
CA HIS A 169 18.56 -14.86 32.00
C HIS A 169 17.77 -16.17 31.82
N LEU A 170 17.72 -16.70 30.60
CA LEU A 170 16.98 -17.93 30.32
C LEU A 170 17.55 -19.14 31.05
N GLU A 171 18.88 -19.22 31.22
CA GLU A 171 19.54 -20.24 32.03
C GLU A 171 19.12 -20.18 33.50
N ARG A 172 18.77 -19.00 34.01
CA ARG A 172 18.24 -18.79 35.38
C ARG A 172 16.72 -18.99 35.49
N GLY A 173 16.03 -19.40 34.42
CA GLY A 173 14.57 -19.51 34.42
C GLY A 173 13.84 -18.16 34.39
N GLU A 174 14.54 -17.07 34.04
CA GLU A 174 13.98 -15.73 33.99
C GLU A 174 13.33 -15.42 32.63
N THR A 175 12.39 -14.47 32.63
CA THR A 175 11.68 -14.05 31.43
C THR A 175 12.17 -12.70 30.94
N VAL A 176 12.52 -12.61 29.66
CA VAL A 176 13.09 -11.41 29.04
C VAL A 176 12.14 -10.81 28.00
N LEU A 177 11.97 -9.48 28.02
CA LEU A 177 11.33 -8.74 26.94
C LEU A 177 12.37 -8.06 26.05
N VAL A 178 12.25 -8.22 24.73
CA VAL A 178 13.07 -7.56 23.72
C VAL A 178 12.17 -6.77 22.76
N VAL A 179 12.34 -5.45 22.70
CA VAL A 179 11.57 -4.57 21.78
C VAL A 179 12.50 -3.99 20.72
N CYS A 180 12.30 -4.38 19.45
CA CYS A 180 13.17 -3.98 18.36
C CYS A 180 12.43 -3.92 17.00
N HIS A 181 13.05 -4.42 15.93
CA HIS A 181 12.76 -4.08 14.54
C HIS A 181 12.63 -5.30 13.64
N GLN A 182 12.03 -5.11 12.46
CA GLN A 182 11.77 -6.23 11.54
C GLN A 182 13.07 -6.90 11.08
N TYR A 183 14.02 -6.15 10.52
CA TYR A 183 15.25 -6.73 9.97
C TYR A 183 16.23 -7.21 11.05
N VAL A 184 15.88 -7.11 12.33
CA VAL A 184 16.60 -7.70 13.46
C VAL A 184 15.94 -9.00 13.90
N LEU A 185 14.61 -8.98 14.04
CA LEU A 185 13.83 -10.15 14.46
C LEU A 185 13.86 -11.27 13.42
N GLU A 186 13.93 -10.93 12.13
CA GLU A 186 14.01 -11.92 11.06
C GLU A 186 15.33 -12.73 11.11
N PRO A 187 16.54 -12.13 11.11
CA PRO A 187 17.78 -12.88 11.36
C PRO A 187 17.81 -13.60 12.71
N LEU A 188 17.23 -12.99 13.76
CA LEU A 188 17.17 -13.64 15.06
C LEU A 188 16.30 -14.90 15.01
N ALA A 189 15.18 -14.90 14.27
CA ALA A 189 14.34 -16.09 14.07
C ALA A 189 15.05 -17.21 13.29
N LEU A 190 16.01 -16.87 12.42
CA LEU A 190 16.89 -17.87 11.80
C LEU A 190 17.84 -18.47 12.83
N TYR A 191 18.52 -17.61 13.61
CA TYR A 191 19.45 -18.02 14.65
C TYR A 191 18.79 -18.93 15.71
N LEU A 192 17.56 -18.60 16.14
CA LEU A 192 16.79 -19.38 17.11
C LEU A 192 16.37 -20.78 16.63
N SER A 193 16.66 -21.12 15.38
CA SER A 193 16.41 -22.46 14.85
C SER A 193 17.60 -23.01 14.11
N ASP A 194 18.79 -22.54 14.49
CA ASP A 194 20.07 -23.02 13.97
C ASP A 194 20.16 -22.96 12.42
N LEU A 195 19.50 -21.97 11.80
CA LEU A 195 19.58 -21.73 10.36
C LEU A 195 20.65 -20.68 10.02
N PRO A 196 21.40 -20.86 8.92
CA PRO A 196 22.40 -19.91 8.46
C PRO A 196 21.75 -18.65 7.85
N PRO A 197 22.50 -17.52 7.75
CA PRO A 197 22.02 -16.31 7.08
C PRO A 197 21.59 -16.52 5.63
N THR A 198 22.13 -17.53 4.95
CA THR A 198 21.80 -17.90 3.57
C THR A 198 20.34 -18.36 3.42
N ALA A 199 19.70 -18.82 4.50
CA ALA A 199 18.30 -19.21 4.53
C ALA A 199 17.33 -18.04 4.78
N TYR A 200 17.83 -16.80 4.75
CA TYR A 200 17.01 -15.62 5.03
C TYR A 200 15.92 -15.41 3.98
N HIS A 201 14.72 -15.16 4.49
CA HIS A 201 13.58 -14.65 3.73
C HIS A 201 12.91 -13.54 4.55
N SER A 202 12.38 -12.52 3.87
CA SER A 202 11.61 -11.48 4.55
C SER A 202 10.34 -12.08 5.15
N LEU A 203 10.14 -11.84 6.45
CA LEU A 203 8.98 -12.31 7.19
C LEU A 203 8.06 -11.11 7.44
N LYS A 204 6.75 -11.24 7.17
CA LYS A 204 5.78 -10.17 7.45
C LYS A 204 5.41 -10.12 8.94
N LEU A 205 6.40 -9.90 9.80
CA LEU A 205 6.21 -9.81 11.26
C LEU A 205 5.22 -8.70 11.63
N PRO A 206 4.17 -8.98 12.43
CA PRO A 206 3.21 -7.98 12.82
C PRO A 206 3.82 -6.91 13.74
N ASN A 207 3.48 -5.64 13.51
CA ASN A 207 3.82 -4.55 14.43
C ASN A 207 3.02 -4.65 15.73
N GLY A 208 3.66 -4.44 16.87
CA GLY A 208 2.98 -4.35 18.17
C GLY A 208 2.32 -5.66 18.62
N LYS A 209 2.91 -6.81 18.29
CA LYS A 209 2.53 -8.11 18.85
C LYS A 209 3.68 -8.67 19.68
N ALA A 210 3.39 -9.20 20.87
CA ALA A 210 4.36 -9.90 21.69
C ALA A 210 4.40 -11.37 21.31
N LEU A 211 5.53 -11.80 20.76
CA LEU A 211 5.78 -13.18 20.34
C LEU A 211 6.75 -13.83 21.31
N SER A 212 6.42 -14.96 21.91
CA SER A 212 7.45 -15.80 22.58
C SER A 212 8.47 -16.29 21.57
N ARG A 213 9.61 -16.79 22.04
CA ARG A 213 10.64 -17.44 21.21
C ARG A 213 10.03 -18.48 20.28
N ASP A 214 9.20 -19.37 20.82
CA ASP A 214 8.55 -20.44 20.05
C ASP A 214 7.52 -19.89 19.06
N GLU A 215 6.76 -18.85 19.43
CA GLU A 215 5.84 -18.17 18.51
C GLU A 215 6.60 -17.49 17.36
N LEU A 216 7.77 -16.91 17.61
CA LEU A 216 8.61 -16.29 16.59
C LEU A 216 9.15 -17.32 15.59
N VAL A 217 9.61 -18.48 16.07
CA VAL A 217 10.07 -19.59 15.23
C VAL A 217 8.91 -20.15 14.39
N LYS A 218 7.75 -20.44 15.02
CA LYS A 218 6.55 -20.89 14.30
C LYS A 218 6.08 -19.87 13.25
N PHE A 219 6.20 -18.58 13.56
CA PHE A 219 5.85 -17.52 12.62
C PHE A 219 6.78 -17.51 11.41
N ARG A 220 8.09 -17.68 11.62
CA ARG A 220 9.04 -17.84 10.53
C ARG A 220 8.67 -19.02 9.65
N ASP A 221 8.44 -20.21 10.22
CA ASP A 221 8.12 -21.42 9.42
C ASP A 221 6.92 -21.23 8.53
N LYS A 222 5.91 -20.52 9.04
CA LYS A 222 4.70 -20.18 8.29
C LYS A 222 4.99 -19.20 7.15
N GLU A 223 5.81 -18.17 7.39
CA GLU A 223 6.06 -17.10 6.43
C GLU A 223 7.20 -17.39 5.44
N SER A 224 8.10 -18.33 5.75
CA SER A 224 9.15 -18.80 4.83
C SER A 224 8.64 -19.81 3.80
N GLY A 225 7.40 -20.30 3.93
CA GLY A 225 6.79 -21.23 2.99
C GLY A 225 6.50 -20.62 1.61
N GLY A 226 6.52 -21.47 0.58
CA GLY A 226 6.32 -21.04 -0.82
C GLY A 226 5.03 -20.27 -1.08
N ALA A 227 3.93 -20.62 -0.39
CA ALA A 227 2.66 -19.92 -0.52
C ALA A 227 2.71 -18.46 0.01
N ALA A 228 3.48 -18.21 1.08
CA ALA A 228 3.66 -16.86 1.63
C ALA A 228 4.54 -16.00 0.72
N ALA A 229 5.63 -16.57 0.21
CA ALA A 229 6.48 -15.92 -0.77
C ALA A 229 5.71 -15.56 -2.07
N LEU A 230 4.90 -16.49 -2.58
CA LEU A 230 4.05 -16.25 -3.75
C LEU A 230 3.03 -15.13 -3.49
N ARG A 231 2.35 -15.15 -2.34
CA ARG A 231 1.41 -14.10 -1.95
C ARG A 231 2.09 -12.73 -1.86
N LYS A 232 3.29 -12.66 -1.28
CA LYS A 232 4.09 -11.43 -1.25
C LYS A 232 4.42 -10.95 -2.67
N LYS A 233 4.92 -11.83 -3.54
CA LYS A 233 5.29 -11.50 -4.93
C LYS A 233 4.08 -11.00 -5.72
N VAL A 234 2.93 -11.69 -5.66
CA VAL A 234 1.68 -11.26 -6.28
C VAL A 234 1.27 -9.89 -5.75
N ASN A 235 1.34 -9.68 -4.44
CA ASN A 235 1.00 -8.40 -3.84
C ASN A 235 1.89 -7.27 -4.33
N ASP A 236 3.20 -7.43 -4.27
CA ASP A 236 4.16 -6.41 -4.67
C ASP A 236 4.09 -6.10 -6.18
N LEU A 237 3.99 -7.12 -7.04
CA LEU A 237 3.88 -6.94 -8.48
C LEU A 237 2.54 -6.32 -8.89
N SER A 238 1.43 -6.72 -8.26
CA SER A 238 0.12 -6.13 -8.57
C SER A 238 0.09 -4.63 -8.27
N ILE A 239 0.70 -4.19 -7.16
CA ILE A 239 0.77 -2.77 -6.80
C ILE A 239 1.71 -2.02 -7.75
N MET A 240 2.87 -2.60 -8.06
CA MET A 240 3.85 -2.01 -8.97
C MET A 240 3.25 -1.77 -10.36
N TRP A 241 2.52 -2.75 -10.88
CA TRP A 241 1.99 -2.74 -12.24
C TRP A 241 0.50 -2.39 -12.30
N ALA A 242 -0.11 -1.91 -11.22
CA ALA A 242 -1.55 -1.70 -11.14
C ALA A 242 -2.11 -0.87 -12.30
N ILE A 243 -1.46 0.24 -12.67
CA ILE A 243 -1.88 1.11 -13.78
C ILE A 243 -1.86 0.35 -15.11
N VAL A 244 -0.77 -0.38 -15.39
CA VAL A 244 -0.63 -1.19 -16.60
C VAL A 244 -1.67 -2.31 -16.59
N LEU A 245 -1.87 -2.96 -15.45
CA LEU A 245 -2.86 -4.01 -15.28
C LEU A 245 -4.28 -3.50 -15.58
N TYR A 246 -4.64 -2.30 -15.14
CA TYR A 246 -5.94 -1.70 -15.42
C TYR A 246 -6.12 -1.40 -16.91
N ALA A 247 -5.09 -0.83 -17.54
CA ALA A 247 -5.11 -0.56 -18.97
C ALA A 247 -5.22 -1.84 -19.81
N VAL A 248 -4.44 -2.87 -19.48
CA VAL A 248 -4.49 -4.18 -20.16
C VAL A 248 -5.83 -4.86 -19.94
N ALA A 249 -6.35 -4.86 -18.71
CA ALA A 249 -7.64 -5.46 -18.39
C ALA A 249 -8.77 -4.76 -19.16
N PHE A 250 -8.73 -3.42 -19.22
CA PHE A 250 -9.64 -2.63 -20.03
C PHE A 250 -9.60 -3.02 -21.51
N LEU A 251 -8.40 -3.00 -22.12
CA LEU A 251 -8.20 -3.33 -23.53
C LEU A 251 -8.64 -4.77 -23.84
N LEU A 252 -8.37 -5.71 -22.93
CA LEU A 252 -8.81 -7.08 -23.03
C LEU A 252 -10.34 -7.17 -23.02
N GLY A 253 -11.00 -6.44 -22.12
CA GLY A 253 -12.47 -6.35 -22.10
C GLY A 253 -13.02 -5.85 -23.44
N SER A 254 -12.43 -4.79 -23.99
CA SER A 254 -12.81 -4.26 -25.30
C SER A 254 -12.57 -5.25 -26.44
N LEU A 255 -11.45 -5.96 -26.44
CA LEU A 255 -11.15 -6.99 -27.42
C LEU A 255 -12.15 -8.15 -27.34
N LEU A 256 -12.46 -8.62 -26.13
CA LEU A 256 -13.47 -9.66 -25.91
C LEU A 256 -14.85 -9.24 -26.43
N ARG A 257 -15.20 -7.96 -26.29
CA ARG A 257 -16.46 -7.41 -26.83
C ARG A 257 -16.49 -7.40 -28.35
N VAL A 258 -15.39 -7.02 -28.98
CA VAL A 258 -15.25 -7.01 -30.45
C VAL A 258 -15.31 -8.43 -31.03
N VAL A 259 -14.69 -9.41 -30.35
CA VAL A 259 -14.66 -10.81 -30.81
C VAL A 259 -15.96 -11.56 -30.47
N SER A 260 -16.74 -11.05 -29.52
CA SER A 260 -18.02 -11.66 -29.15
C SER A 260 -19.01 -11.58 -30.31
N THR A 261 -19.49 -12.74 -30.77
CA THR A 261 -20.57 -12.85 -31.77
C THR A 261 -21.94 -12.44 -31.21
N SER A 262 -22.05 -12.23 -29.89
CA SER A 262 -23.27 -11.77 -29.25
C SER A 262 -23.38 -10.24 -29.32
N PRO A 263 -24.44 -9.69 -29.90
CA PRO A 263 -24.67 -8.25 -29.91
C PRO A 263 -24.93 -7.68 -28.51
N GLN A 264 -25.31 -8.53 -27.54
CA GLN A 264 -25.69 -8.10 -26.20
C GLN A 264 -24.48 -7.96 -25.28
N GLY A 265 -24.39 -6.82 -24.59
CA GLY A 265 -23.38 -6.55 -23.56
C GLY A 265 -23.68 -7.32 -22.26
N ILE A 266 -23.06 -6.89 -21.16
CA ILE A 266 -23.37 -7.41 -19.83
C ILE A 266 -24.80 -6.95 -19.47
N PRO A 267 -25.68 -7.83 -18.96
CA PRO A 267 -26.99 -7.43 -18.46
C PRO A 267 -26.86 -6.28 -17.45
N SER A 268 -27.69 -5.23 -17.56
CA SER A 268 -27.58 -4.00 -16.78
C SER A 268 -27.41 -4.26 -15.27
N GLU A 269 -28.25 -5.10 -14.69
CA GLU A 269 -28.20 -5.38 -13.25
C GLU A 269 -26.94 -6.13 -12.82
N LEU A 270 -26.44 -7.02 -13.68
CA LEU A 270 -25.17 -7.70 -13.45
C LEU A 270 -23.99 -6.72 -13.55
N PHE A 271 -23.98 -5.83 -14.54
CA PHE A 271 -22.94 -4.82 -14.67
C PHE A 271 -22.92 -3.89 -13.46
N LYS A 272 -24.08 -3.39 -13.02
CA LYS A 272 -24.23 -2.57 -11.81
C LYS A 272 -23.68 -3.28 -10.57
N ALA A 273 -24.01 -4.55 -10.39
CA ALA A 273 -23.51 -5.36 -9.27
C ALA A 273 -21.98 -5.52 -9.32
N ILE A 274 -21.41 -5.81 -10.50
CA ILE A 274 -19.95 -5.91 -10.71
C ILE A 274 -19.26 -4.61 -10.27
N ILE A 275 -19.75 -3.45 -10.73
CA ILE A 275 -19.18 -2.14 -10.38
C ILE A 275 -19.22 -1.92 -8.86
N ILE A 276 -20.38 -2.15 -8.22
CA ILE A 276 -20.53 -1.94 -6.77
C ILE A 276 -19.59 -2.83 -5.97
N ILE A 277 -19.53 -4.13 -6.28
CA ILE A 277 -18.70 -5.10 -5.57
C ILE A 277 -17.21 -4.74 -5.71
N CYS A 278 -16.77 -4.43 -6.94
CA CYS A 278 -15.38 -4.10 -7.18
C CYS A 278 -14.95 -2.81 -6.50
N LEU A 279 -15.81 -1.77 -6.56
CA LEU A 279 -15.58 -0.52 -5.84
C LEU A 279 -15.55 -0.74 -4.33
N ALA A 280 -16.45 -1.57 -3.80
CA ALA A 280 -16.50 -1.88 -2.37
C ALA A 280 -15.22 -2.57 -1.90
N MET A 281 -14.76 -3.58 -2.64
CA MET A 281 -13.51 -4.29 -2.34
C MET A 281 -12.31 -3.35 -2.42
N SER A 282 -12.19 -2.56 -3.48
CA SER A 282 -11.11 -1.60 -3.66
C SER A 282 -11.09 -0.54 -2.55
N THR A 283 -12.25 0.04 -2.22
CA THR A 283 -12.38 1.03 -1.16
C THR A 283 -12.02 0.44 0.20
N PHE A 284 -12.53 -0.74 0.52
CA PHE A 284 -12.23 -1.43 1.77
C PHE A 284 -10.73 -1.62 1.96
N TYR A 285 -10.03 -2.22 0.98
CA TYR A 285 -8.58 -2.48 1.09
C TYR A 285 -7.75 -1.19 1.10
N THR A 286 -8.19 -0.16 0.38
CA THR A 286 -7.55 1.15 0.39
C THR A 286 -7.65 1.79 1.76
N TYR A 287 -8.87 1.85 2.33
CA TYR A 287 -9.11 2.45 3.63
C TYR A 287 -8.50 1.60 4.75
N LEU A 288 -8.38 0.29 4.58
CA LEU A 288 -7.71 -0.58 5.56
C LEU A 288 -6.21 -0.28 5.67
N ASP A 289 -5.59 0.29 4.64
CA ASP A 289 -4.16 0.67 4.63
C ASP A 289 -3.92 2.10 5.17
N ILE A 290 -4.97 2.87 5.45
CA ILE A 290 -4.88 4.28 5.87
C ILE A 290 -5.47 4.46 7.27
N ASP A 291 -4.70 5.06 8.19
CA ASP A 291 -5.24 5.54 9.46
C ASP A 291 -5.72 7.00 9.34
N PHE A 292 -7.02 7.19 9.16
CA PHE A 292 -7.60 8.53 9.16
C PHE A 292 -7.70 9.16 10.56
N ALA A 293 -7.83 8.35 11.60
CA ALA A 293 -8.10 8.83 12.95
C ALA A 293 -6.82 9.30 13.66
N GLY A 294 -5.72 8.58 13.47
CA GLY A 294 -4.45 8.88 14.12
C GLY A 294 -3.52 9.81 13.36
N SER A 295 -3.78 10.07 12.08
CA SER A 295 -2.89 10.90 11.29
C SER A 295 -3.24 12.39 11.39
N LYS A 296 -2.27 13.18 11.85
CA LYS A 296 -2.39 14.64 12.03
C LYS A 296 -1.88 15.44 10.82
N ARG A 297 -1.52 14.76 9.74
CA ARG A 297 -0.82 15.40 8.63
C ARG A 297 -1.81 16.26 7.86
N LYS A 298 -1.44 17.52 7.65
CA LYS A 298 -2.23 18.45 6.83
C LYS A 298 -1.65 18.41 5.42
N VAL A 299 -2.53 18.34 4.43
CA VAL A 299 -2.15 18.69 3.05
C VAL A 299 -1.83 20.18 3.02
N THR A 300 -0.74 20.56 2.36
CA THR A 300 -0.31 21.96 2.32
C THR A 300 -1.36 22.81 1.63
N SER A 301 -1.44 24.10 1.98
CA SER A 301 -2.45 25.01 1.42
C SER A 301 -2.36 25.06 -0.11
N THR A 302 -1.15 25.05 -0.67
CA THR A 302 -0.94 25.07 -2.12
C THR A 302 -1.51 23.85 -2.81
N VAL A 303 -1.24 22.64 -2.30
CA VAL A 303 -1.81 21.40 -2.86
C VAL A 303 -3.33 21.40 -2.73
N LYS A 304 -3.88 21.89 -1.61
CA LYS A 304 -5.34 22.06 -1.46
C LYS A 304 -5.92 22.99 -2.52
N TYR A 305 -5.31 24.15 -2.76
CA TYR A 305 -5.79 25.11 -3.77
C TYR A 305 -5.77 24.53 -5.18
N VAL A 306 -4.70 23.83 -5.56
CA VAL A 306 -4.63 23.14 -6.86
C VAL A 306 -5.76 22.13 -6.98
N VAL A 307 -5.94 21.28 -5.98
CA VAL A 307 -6.95 20.22 -5.99
C VAL A 307 -8.36 20.79 -6.01
N TYR A 308 -8.65 21.78 -5.16
CA TYR A 308 -9.97 22.41 -5.11
C TYR A 308 -10.27 23.21 -6.38
N GLY A 309 -9.29 23.93 -6.94
CA GLY A 309 -9.43 24.62 -8.22
C GLY A 309 -9.76 23.66 -9.36
N TRP A 310 -9.08 22.51 -9.43
CA TRP A 310 -9.39 21.47 -10.42
C TRP A 310 -10.74 20.82 -10.19
N MET A 311 -11.11 20.54 -8.95
CA MET A 311 -12.44 20.03 -8.63
C MET A 311 -13.53 21.02 -9.02
N LEU A 312 -13.33 22.31 -8.78
CA LEU A 312 -14.26 23.35 -9.20
C LEU A 312 -14.39 23.39 -10.72
N LEU A 313 -13.28 23.33 -11.47
CA LEU A 313 -13.32 23.29 -12.93
C LEU A 313 -14.06 22.05 -13.44
N ARG A 314 -13.77 20.87 -12.87
CA ARG A 314 -14.50 19.63 -13.17
C ARG A 314 -15.99 19.76 -12.93
N TRP A 315 -16.35 20.38 -11.81
CA TRP A 315 -17.71 20.68 -11.43
C TRP A 315 -18.42 21.56 -12.45
N VAL A 316 -17.83 22.72 -12.78
CA VAL A 316 -18.40 23.68 -13.72
C VAL A 316 -18.59 23.05 -15.11
N VAL A 317 -17.56 22.36 -15.62
CA VAL A 317 -17.63 21.70 -16.93
C VAL A 317 -18.66 20.58 -16.92
N GLY A 318 -18.67 19.74 -15.89
CA GLY A 318 -19.62 18.64 -15.80
C GLY A 318 -21.08 19.12 -15.68
N LEU A 319 -21.34 20.15 -14.88
CA LEU A 319 -22.66 20.77 -14.80
C LEU A 319 -23.06 21.38 -16.15
N ALA A 320 -22.16 22.10 -16.83
CA ALA A 320 -22.43 22.63 -18.16
C ALA A 320 -22.80 21.53 -19.16
N LEU A 321 -22.10 20.39 -19.13
CA LEU A 321 -22.42 19.23 -19.97
C LEU A 321 -23.80 18.63 -19.63
N ILE A 322 -24.14 18.52 -18.34
CA ILE A 322 -25.47 18.07 -17.91
C ILE A 322 -26.54 19.05 -18.41
N PHE A 323 -26.42 20.33 -18.10
CA PHE A 323 -27.41 21.35 -18.44
C PHE A 323 -27.53 21.62 -19.95
N SER A 324 -26.49 21.33 -20.73
CA SER A 324 -26.55 21.43 -22.19
C SER A 324 -27.50 20.42 -22.85
N GLY A 325 -27.88 19.35 -22.14
CA GLY A 325 -28.70 18.27 -22.68
C GLY A 325 -28.00 17.40 -23.73
N VAL A 326 -26.78 17.75 -24.17
CA VAL A 326 -26.02 17.07 -25.24
C VAL A 326 -25.75 15.59 -24.90
N LEU A 327 -25.62 15.27 -23.61
CA LEU A 327 -25.35 13.92 -23.13
C LEU A 327 -26.59 13.04 -22.98
N TYR A 328 -27.79 13.62 -23.04
CA TYR A 328 -29.04 12.94 -22.80
C TYR A 328 -29.94 13.04 -24.04
N GLN A 329 -29.65 12.19 -25.02
CA GLN A 329 -30.43 12.12 -26.27
C GLN A 329 -31.41 10.92 -26.27
N SER A 330 -31.14 9.90 -25.45
CA SER A 330 -31.99 8.71 -25.30
C SER A 330 -31.93 8.10 -23.88
N PRO A 331 -32.94 7.31 -23.46
CA PRO A 331 -32.89 6.54 -22.21
C PRO A 331 -31.71 5.57 -22.10
N ALA A 332 -31.13 5.16 -23.23
CA ALA A 332 -29.95 4.28 -23.29
C ALA A 332 -28.64 5.02 -22.95
N ASP A 333 -28.63 6.37 -22.90
CA ASP A 333 -27.46 7.19 -22.58
C ASP A 333 -27.13 7.28 -21.08
N LEU A 334 -27.72 6.39 -20.27
CA LEU A 334 -27.50 6.25 -18.82
C LEU A 334 -26.01 6.37 -18.43
N TYR A 335 -25.13 5.78 -19.25
CA TYR A 335 -23.69 5.74 -19.03
C TYR A 335 -22.99 7.09 -19.29
N LYS A 336 -23.45 7.88 -20.27
CA LYS A 336 -22.90 9.22 -20.55
C LYS A 336 -23.16 10.14 -19.37
N VAL A 337 -24.33 10.02 -18.76
CA VAL A 337 -24.72 10.79 -17.57
C VAL A 337 -23.95 10.31 -16.34
N LEU A 338 -23.87 9.01 -16.09
CA LEU A 338 -23.09 8.46 -14.97
C LEU A 338 -21.61 8.87 -15.05
N TRP A 339 -21.05 8.85 -16.25
CA TRP A 339 -19.69 9.28 -16.51
C TRP A 339 -19.45 10.74 -16.07
N VAL A 340 -20.36 11.66 -16.40
CA VAL A 340 -20.25 13.05 -15.92
C VAL A 340 -20.49 13.17 -14.43
N LEU A 341 -21.42 12.41 -13.85
CA LEU A 341 -21.62 12.41 -12.39
C LEU A 341 -20.36 11.94 -11.63
N PHE A 342 -19.68 10.92 -12.15
CA PHE A 342 -18.38 10.46 -11.64
C PHE A 342 -17.20 11.36 -12.01
N TRP A 343 -17.33 12.20 -13.04
CA TRP A 343 -16.35 13.27 -13.30
C TRP A 343 -16.48 14.36 -12.24
N ILE A 344 -17.71 14.80 -11.96
CA ILE A 344 -18.05 15.89 -11.03
C ILE A 344 -17.70 15.52 -9.59
N VAL A 345 -17.94 14.27 -9.18
CA VAL A 345 -17.57 13.77 -7.86
C VAL A 345 -16.24 13.04 -7.94
N PRO A 346 -15.20 13.42 -7.16
CA PRO A 346 -13.93 12.73 -7.25
C PRO A 346 -14.12 11.26 -6.89
N PRO A 347 -13.75 10.33 -7.79
CA PRO A 347 -14.01 8.92 -7.54
C PRO A 347 -13.14 8.44 -6.38
N ALA A 348 -13.66 7.53 -5.57
CA ALA A 348 -12.85 6.84 -4.55
C ALA A 348 -11.61 6.13 -5.14
N LEU A 349 -11.67 5.80 -6.44
CA LEU A 349 -10.56 5.25 -7.23
C LEU A 349 -9.37 6.21 -7.41
N THR A 350 -9.58 7.51 -7.20
CA THR A 350 -8.50 8.50 -7.31
C THR A 350 -7.45 8.25 -6.23
N SER A 351 -7.85 7.78 -5.04
CA SER A 351 -6.94 7.67 -3.91
C SER A 351 -5.83 6.63 -4.12
N PRO A 352 -6.13 5.39 -4.57
CA PRO A 352 -5.13 4.39 -4.94
C PRO A 352 -4.24 4.81 -6.10
N VAL A 353 -4.79 5.40 -7.16
CA VAL A 353 -4.01 5.80 -8.35
C VAL A 353 -3.04 6.93 -8.01
N LEU A 354 -3.52 7.97 -7.31
CA LEU A 354 -2.67 9.05 -6.81
C LEU A 354 -1.61 8.53 -5.84
N SER A 355 -1.99 7.58 -4.97
CA SER A 355 -1.04 6.96 -4.07
C SER A 355 0.08 6.24 -4.82
N ILE A 356 -0.21 5.51 -5.89
CA ILE A 356 0.82 4.80 -6.66
C ILE A 356 1.80 5.81 -7.25
N LEU A 357 1.28 6.87 -7.84
CA LEU A 357 2.08 7.98 -8.36
C LEU A 357 2.92 8.62 -7.24
N TRP A 358 2.39 8.73 -6.02
CA TRP A 358 3.09 9.16 -4.79
C TRP A 358 3.99 8.09 -4.14
N GLY A 359 4.42 7.08 -4.88
CA GLY A 359 5.27 6.03 -4.32
C GLY A 359 4.59 5.24 -3.20
N GLY A 360 3.27 5.07 -3.25
CA GLY A 360 2.49 4.42 -2.20
C GLY A 360 2.15 5.30 -1.00
N ASN A 361 2.41 6.62 -1.01
CA ASN A 361 1.98 7.51 0.06
C ASN A 361 0.48 7.83 -0.08
N LEU A 362 -0.35 7.00 0.56
CA LEU A 362 -1.80 7.11 0.48
C LEU A 362 -2.37 8.36 1.17
N TYR A 363 -1.62 9.02 2.05
CA TYR A 363 -2.21 9.91 3.03
C TYR A 363 -2.73 11.26 2.47
N PRO A 364 -1.93 12.06 1.73
CA PRO A 364 -2.42 13.32 1.14
C PRO A 364 -3.59 13.07 0.20
N SER A 365 -3.50 11.98 -0.57
CA SER A 365 -4.55 11.44 -1.43
C SER A 365 -5.85 11.21 -0.71
N ALA A 366 -5.76 10.46 0.38
CA ALA A 366 -6.92 9.98 1.10
C ALA A 366 -7.62 11.11 1.85
N VAL A 367 -6.89 12.07 2.42
CA VAL A 367 -7.48 13.21 3.12
C VAL A 367 -8.27 14.10 2.15
N LEU A 368 -7.68 14.42 0.99
CA LEU A 368 -8.36 15.20 -0.05
C LEU A 368 -9.53 14.42 -0.64
N SER A 369 -9.30 13.16 -1.01
CA SER A 369 -10.31 12.27 -1.57
C SER A 369 -11.49 12.11 -0.61
N ARG A 370 -11.27 11.87 0.69
CA ARG A 370 -12.32 11.77 1.70
C ARG A 370 -13.14 13.05 1.81
N THR A 371 -12.48 14.20 1.91
CA THR A 371 -13.15 15.50 2.06
C THR A 371 -14.05 15.75 0.85
N LEU A 372 -13.50 15.57 -0.35
CA LEU A 372 -14.23 15.82 -1.57
C LEU A 372 -15.30 14.76 -1.88
N SER A 373 -15.10 13.50 -1.45
CA SER A 373 -16.11 12.43 -1.56
C SER A 373 -17.33 12.68 -0.65
N ILE A 374 -17.25 13.63 0.29
CA ILE A 374 -18.39 14.07 1.10
C ILE A 374 -18.98 15.36 0.53
N VAL A 375 -18.12 16.36 0.28
CA VAL A 375 -18.56 17.69 -0.16
C VAL A 375 -19.18 17.65 -1.55
N ALA A 376 -18.57 16.94 -2.52
CA ALA A 376 -19.06 16.93 -3.89
C ALA A 376 -20.43 16.25 -4.02
N PRO A 377 -20.72 15.09 -3.41
CA PRO A 377 -22.08 14.55 -3.43
C PRO A 377 -23.12 15.45 -2.79
N ILE A 378 -22.82 16.10 -1.66
CA ILE A 378 -23.75 17.02 -0.99
C ILE A 378 -24.04 18.23 -1.87
N ALA A 379 -22.99 18.84 -2.43
CA ALA A 379 -23.14 19.96 -3.35
C ALA A 379 -23.96 19.54 -4.58
N LEU A 380 -23.75 18.32 -5.10
CA LEU A 380 -24.48 17.80 -6.24
C LEU A 380 -25.95 17.61 -5.89
N ILE A 381 -26.27 16.98 -4.76
CA ILE A 381 -27.65 16.84 -4.26
C ILE A 381 -28.32 18.22 -4.15
N ALA A 382 -27.65 19.20 -3.55
CA ALA A 382 -28.19 20.55 -3.41
C ALA A 382 -28.44 21.22 -4.76
N THR A 383 -27.51 21.08 -5.70
CA THR A 383 -27.63 21.61 -7.07
C THR A 383 -28.81 20.97 -7.80
N LEU A 384 -28.96 19.64 -7.68
CA LEU A 384 -30.06 18.90 -8.28
C LEU A 384 -31.41 19.28 -7.66
N ALA A 385 -31.47 19.47 -6.34
CA ALA A 385 -32.67 19.89 -5.63
C ALA A 385 -33.11 21.31 -6.03
N ILE A 386 -32.17 22.23 -6.22
CA ILE A 386 -32.46 23.61 -6.66
C ILE A 386 -32.95 23.64 -8.11
N ALA A 387 -32.33 22.86 -9.00
CA ALA A 387 -32.70 22.81 -10.42
C ALA A 387 -34.03 22.08 -10.69
N GLY A 388 -34.57 21.31 -9.73
CA GLY A 388 -35.89 20.69 -9.82
C GLY A 388 -36.03 19.71 -10.99
N SER A 389 -37.23 19.64 -11.60
CA SER A 389 -37.54 18.74 -12.72
C SER A 389 -36.90 19.13 -14.06
N GLN A 390 -36.11 20.21 -14.12
CA GLN A 390 -35.52 20.73 -15.36
C GLN A 390 -34.20 20.03 -15.74
N LEU A 391 -33.71 19.10 -14.93
CA LEU A 391 -32.48 18.37 -15.21
C LEU A 391 -32.69 17.23 -16.21
N PRO A 392 -31.90 17.16 -17.28
CA PRO A 392 -31.92 16.04 -18.23
C PRO A 392 -31.16 14.83 -17.66
N ILE A 393 -31.48 14.41 -16.43
CA ILE A 393 -30.92 13.24 -15.75
C ILE A 393 -32.08 12.31 -15.39
N ASN A 394 -32.01 11.06 -15.84
CA ASN A 394 -33.03 10.08 -15.47
C ASN A 394 -32.87 9.62 -14.00
N LEU A 395 -33.98 9.29 -13.35
CA LEU A 395 -34.01 8.87 -11.95
C LEU A 395 -33.21 7.59 -11.70
N SER A 396 -33.12 6.69 -12.70
CA SER A 396 -32.36 5.44 -12.61
C SER A 396 -30.85 5.67 -12.47
N SER A 397 -30.27 6.58 -13.25
CA SER A 397 -28.86 7.00 -13.16
C SER A 397 -28.57 7.59 -11.80
N LEU A 398 -29.47 8.48 -11.35
CA LEU A 398 -29.29 9.17 -10.07
C LEU A 398 -29.36 8.19 -8.89
N ASN A 399 -30.32 7.26 -8.90
CA ASN A 399 -30.43 6.21 -7.90
C ASN A 399 -29.18 5.32 -7.90
N PHE A 400 -28.72 4.87 -9.07
CA PHE A 400 -27.53 4.03 -9.16
C PHE A 400 -26.26 4.74 -8.68
N PHE A 401 -26.12 6.03 -8.97
CA PHE A 401 -25.03 6.86 -8.47
C PHE A 401 -25.01 6.90 -6.93
N PHE A 402 -26.14 7.15 -6.26
CA PHE A 402 -26.21 7.13 -4.80
C PHE A 402 -25.97 5.75 -4.19
N VAL A 403 -26.43 4.69 -4.86
CA VAL A 403 -26.12 3.32 -4.44
C VAL A 403 -24.61 3.07 -4.48
N ILE A 404 -23.89 3.54 -5.49
CA ILE A 404 -22.42 3.44 -5.54
C ILE A 404 -21.78 4.22 -4.39
N LEU A 405 -22.22 5.46 -4.12
CA LEU A 405 -21.67 6.26 -3.02
C LEU A 405 -21.83 5.56 -1.66
N ALA A 406 -22.98 4.93 -1.42
CA ALA A 406 -23.25 4.23 -0.17
C ALA A 406 -22.53 2.86 -0.11
N LEU A 407 -22.86 1.96 -1.04
CA LEU A 407 -22.46 0.56 -1.01
C LEU A 407 -21.04 0.32 -1.54
N GLY A 408 -20.62 1.11 -2.53
CA GLY A 408 -19.29 1.00 -3.13
C GLY A 408 -18.21 1.75 -2.34
N LEU A 409 -18.58 2.84 -1.64
CA LEU A 409 -17.60 3.76 -1.03
C LEU A 409 -17.77 3.90 0.49
N ALA A 410 -18.89 4.46 0.95
CA ALA A 410 -19.05 4.87 2.35
C ALA A 410 -19.05 3.69 3.34
N ILE A 411 -19.89 2.67 3.08
CA ILE A 411 -20.01 1.51 3.98
C ILE A 411 -18.71 0.69 4.04
N PRO A 412 -18.08 0.31 2.91
CA PRO A 412 -16.82 -0.43 2.93
C PRO A 412 -15.68 0.36 3.58
N GLY A 413 -15.62 1.68 3.33
CA GLY A 413 -14.65 2.57 3.98
C GLY A 413 -14.83 2.62 5.50
N ALA A 414 -16.08 2.75 5.98
CA ALA A 414 -16.39 2.73 7.40
C ALA A 414 -16.07 1.38 8.04
N ALA A 415 -16.42 0.27 7.39
CA ALA A 415 -16.12 -1.08 7.85
C ALA A 415 -14.60 -1.30 8.03
N ALA A 416 -13.79 -0.85 7.07
CA ALA A 416 -12.34 -0.91 7.14
C ALA A 416 -11.79 -0.12 8.36
N GLN A 417 -12.30 1.10 8.59
CA GLN A 417 -11.87 1.93 9.71
C GLN A 417 -12.29 1.37 11.07
N ILE A 418 -13.50 0.79 11.17
CA ILE A 418 -13.98 0.12 12.39
C ILE A 418 -13.08 -1.10 12.71
N TRP A 419 -12.66 -1.86 11.70
CA TRP A 419 -11.74 -2.97 11.93
C TRP A 419 -10.36 -2.46 12.39
N ARG A 420 -9.84 -1.38 11.77
CA ARG A 420 -8.58 -0.76 12.21
C ARG A 420 -8.61 -0.32 13.67
N SER A 421 -9.73 0.26 14.13
CA SER A 421 -9.84 0.69 15.53
C SER A 421 -9.98 -0.47 16.50
N LYS A 422 -10.71 -1.53 16.14
CA LYS A 422 -10.93 -2.70 17.01
C LYS A 422 -9.71 -3.62 17.10
N SER A 423 -9.02 -3.86 15.98
CA SER A 423 -7.90 -4.80 15.89
C SER A 423 -6.75 -4.19 15.07
N PRO A 424 -5.99 -3.22 15.63
CA PRO A 424 -4.97 -2.45 14.89
C PRO A 424 -3.78 -3.30 14.43
N VAL A 425 -3.47 -4.40 15.12
CA VAL A 425 -2.38 -5.31 14.72
C VAL A 425 -2.80 -6.17 13.53
N ASP A 426 -3.96 -6.83 13.63
CA ASP A 426 -4.43 -7.77 12.61
C ASP A 426 -4.88 -7.07 11.34
N SER A 427 -5.62 -5.95 11.45
CA SER A 427 -6.06 -5.16 10.30
C SER A 427 -4.87 -4.61 9.50
N ASN A 428 -3.82 -4.13 10.19
CA ASN A 428 -2.61 -3.65 9.54
C ASN A 428 -1.88 -4.79 8.82
N ARG A 429 -1.69 -5.94 9.47
CA ARG A 429 -1.08 -7.11 8.83
C ARG A 429 -1.86 -7.51 7.58
N HIS A 430 -3.18 -7.61 7.68
CA HIS A 430 -4.07 -7.95 6.57
C HIS A 430 -3.93 -6.96 5.41
N SER A 431 -3.93 -5.65 5.70
CA SER A 431 -3.77 -4.61 4.68
C SER A 431 -2.46 -4.74 3.90
N LYS A 432 -1.35 -5.12 4.54
CA LYS A 432 -0.04 -5.29 3.87
C LYS A 432 0.10 -6.59 3.10
N GLU A 433 -0.72 -7.60 3.38
CA GLU A 433 -0.67 -8.91 2.72
C GLU A 433 -1.63 -9.03 1.54
N TRP A 434 -2.79 -8.38 1.62
CA TRP A 434 -3.93 -8.63 0.74
C TRP A 434 -4.33 -7.42 -0.10
N LYS A 435 -3.49 -6.38 -0.17
CA LYS A 435 -3.74 -5.16 -0.94
C LYS A 435 -4.01 -5.43 -2.42
N PHE A 436 -3.43 -6.50 -2.97
CA PHE A 436 -3.69 -6.93 -4.34
C PHE A 436 -5.16 -7.23 -4.64
N ILE A 437 -5.98 -7.60 -3.65
CA ILE A 437 -7.40 -7.84 -3.86
C ILE A 437 -8.09 -6.55 -4.33
N GLY A 438 -7.77 -5.42 -3.70
CA GLY A 438 -8.28 -4.12 -4.13
C GLY A 438 -7.81 -3.77 -5.54
N VAL A 439 -6.56 -4.09 -5.88
CA VAL A 439 -6.01 -3.89 -7.23
C VAL A 439 -6.75 -4.74 -8.26
N LEU A 440 -6.89 -6.05 -8.02
CA LEU A 440 -7.58 -6.96 -8.93
C LEU A 440 -9.06 -6.61 -9.10
N ALA A 441 -9.72 -6.14 -8.05
CA ALA A 441 -11.10 -5.65 -8.14
C ALA A 441 -11.21 -4.47 -9.14
N VAL A 442 -10.28 -3.51 -9.09
CA VAL A 442 -10.25 -2.40 -10.06
C VAL A 442 -9.92 -2.91 -11.47
N ALA A 443 -9.01 -3.87 -11.61
CA ALA A 443 -8.70 -4.48 -12.90
C ALA A 443 -9.92 -5.20 -13.50
N PHE A 444 -10.67 -5.95 -12.70
CA PHE A 444 -11.89 -6.64 -13.14
C PHE A 444 -12.99 -5.65 -13.53
N MET A 445 -13.15 -4.58 -12.74
CA MET A 445 -14.05 -3.47 -13.08
C MET A 445 -13.65 -2.80 -14.40
N ALA A 446 -12.35 -2.59 -14.64
CA ALA A 446 -11.83 -2.03 -15.89
C ALA A 446 -12.13 -2.97 -17.07
N LEU A 447 -11.95 -4.29 -16.90
CA LEU A 447 -12.31 -5.30 -17.90
C LEU A 447 -13.80 -5.29 -18.22
N ALA A 448 -14.66 -5.31 -17.20
CA ALA A 448 -16.11 -5.26 -17.39
C ALA A 448 -16.55 -3.97 -18.10
N THR A 449 -15.93 -2.84 -17.73
CA THR A 449 -16.15 -1.54 -18.37
C THR A 449 -15.71 -1.57 -19.83
N GLY A 450 -14.53 -2.12 -20.12
CA GLY A 450 -14.03 -2.27 -21.48
C GLY A 450 -14.91 -3.16 -22.35
N PHE A 451 -15.44 -4.23 -21.78
CA PHE A 451 -16.39 -5.10 -22.47
C PHE A 451 -17.73 -4.41 -22.70
N GLN A 452 -18.25 -3.69 -21.71
CA GLN A 452 -19.57 -3.07 -21.79
C GLN A 452 -19.62 -1.91 -22.80
N PHE A 453 -18.55 -1.11 -22.87
CA PHE A 453 -18.54 0.15 -23.61
C PHE A 453 -17.78 0.13 -24.93
N ALA A 454 -17.05 -0.95 -25.24
CA ALA A 454 -16.50 -1.11 -26.58
C ALA A 454 -17.63 -1.36 -27.59
N PRO A 455 -17.65 -0.64 -28.73
CA PRO A 455 -18.55 -0.98 -29.82
C PRO A 455 -18.20 -2.38 -30.34
N ALA A 456 -19.19 -3.28 -30.40
CA ALA A 456 -18.98 -4.62 -30.96
C ALA A 456 -18.52 -4.53 -32.44
N THR A 457 -18.90 -3.46 -33.12
CA THR A 457 -18.56 -3.18 -34.52
C THR A 457 -17.28 -2.35 -34.69
N PHE A 458 -16.55 -2.01 -33.62
CA PHE A 458 -15.45 -1.04 -33.69
C PHE A 458 -14.41 -1.38 -34.77
N ILE A 459 -13.97 -2.64 -34.86
CA ILE A 459 -13.00 -3.08 -35.87
C ILE A 459 -13.60 -3.08 -37.28
N SER A 460 -14.85 -3.55 -37.42
CA SER A 460 -15.52 -3.53 -38.73
C SER A 460 -15.81 -2.11 -39.21
N ASP A 461 -16.07 -1.18 -38.30
CA ASP A 461 -16.34 0.22 -38.61
C ASP A 461 -15.05 0.97 -38.97
N LEU A 462 -13.95 0.72 -38.24
CA LEU A 462 -12.64 1.34 -38.48
C LEU A 462 -12.05 0.97 -39.85
N PHE A 463 -12.26 -0.28 -40.28
CA PHE A 463 -11.76 -0.79 -41.55
C PHE A 463 -12.85 -0.98 -42.60
N SER A 464 -14.04 -0.38 -42.42
CA SER A 464 -15.13 -0.52 -43.38
C SER A 464 -14.74 0.10 -44.72
N PRO A 465 -14.57 -0.68 -45.80
CA PRO A 465 -14.22 -0.13 -47.11
C PRO A 465 -15.43 0.48 -47.82
N ILE A 466 -16.64 0.34 -47.25
CA ILE A 466 -17.93 0.63 -47.90
C ILE A 466 -18.54 1.93 -47.36
N ASP A 467 -18.26 2.31 -46.10
CA ASP A 467 -18.84 3.50 -45.46
C ASP A 467 -17.76 4.37 -44.81
N PRO A 468 -17.22 5.37 -45.53
CA PRO A 468 -16.17 6.25 -45.01
C PRO A 468 -16.60 7.07 -43.79
N ASN A 469 -17.90 7.28 -43.56
CA ASN A 469 -18.39 7.98 -42.37
C ASN A 469 -18.24 7.14 -41.09
N ARG A 470 -18.33 5.82 -41.19
CA ARG A 470 -18.10 4.92 -40.04
C ARG A 470 -16.63 4.80 -39.68
N ALA A 471 -15.76 4.71 -40.68
CA ALA A 471 -14.31 4.76 -40.46
C ALA A 471 -13.92 6.10 -39.81
N LEU A 472 -14.45 7.21 -40.32
CA LEU A 472 -14.25 8.55 -39.76
C LEU A 472 -14.71 8.64 -38.30
N ALA A 473 -15.86 8.08 -37.94
CA ALA A 473 -16.34 8.04 -36.56
C ALA A 473 -15.40 7.24 -35.63
N GLY A 474 -14.86 6.11 -36.10
CA GLY A 474 -13.84 5.34 -35.39
C GLY A 474 -12.55 6.13 -35.17
N PHE A 475 -12.06 6.82 -36.19
CA PHE A 475 -10.88 7.70 -36.10
C PHE A 475 -11.13 8.93 -35.21
N GLN A 476 -12.33 9.50 -35.20
CA GLN A 476 -12.70 10.61 -34.32
C GLN A 476 -12.69 10.20 -32.83
N GLN A 477 -13.13 8.99 -32.51
CA GLN A 477 -13.04 8.46 -31.14
C GLN A 477 -11.59 8.29 -30.67
N LEU A 478 -10.70 7.79 -31.55
CA LEU A 478 -9.25 7.72 -31.30
C LEU A 478 -8.61 9.12 -31.16
N ALA A 479 -8.97 10.05 -32.03
CA ALA A 479 -8.47 11.43 -32.01
C ALA A 479 -8.91 12.20 -30.76
N PHE A 480 -10.16 12.01 -30.32
CA PHE A 480 -10.66 12.60 -29.08
C PHE A 480 -9.92 12.05 -27.85
N ALA A 481 -9.70 10.73 -27.79
CA ALA A 481 -8.89 10.13 -26.75
C ALA A 481 -7.46 10.71 -26.73
N ALA A 482 -6.81 10.83 -27.89
CA ALA A 482 -5.47 11.43 -28.03
C ALA A 482 -5.44 12.92 -27.65
N LEU A 483 -6.46 13.70 -28.00
CA LEU A 483 -6.57 15.12 -27.65
C LEU A 483 -6.65 15.33 -26.14
N VAL A 484 -7.43 14.49 -25.44
CA VAL A 484 -7.50 14.50 -23.97
C VAL A 484 -6.11 14.25 -23.36
N PHE A 485 -5.33 13.32 -23.90
CA PHE A 485 -3.94 13.07 -23.45
C PHE A 485 -3.02 14.28 -23.64
N ILE A 486 -3.11 14.96 -24.79
CA ILE A 486 -2.30 16.16 -25.09
C ILE A 486 -2.67 17.29 -24.12
N LEU A 487 -3.96 17.54 -23.90
CA LEU A 487 -4.44 18.54 -22.95
C LEU A 487 -3.97 18.27 -21.53
N MET A 488 -3.95 17.00 -21.09
CA MET A 488 -3.44 16.63 -19.77
C MET A 488 -1.94 16.93 -19.63
N ARG A 489 -1.11 16.58 -20.62
CA ARG A 489 0.32 16.92 -20.60
C ARG A 489 0.56 18.43 -20.62
N LEU A 490 -0.24 19.17 -21.39
CA LEU A 490 -0.19 20.62 -21.43
C LEU A 490 -0.54 21.22 -20.06
N CYS A 491 -1.58 20.71 -19.39
CA CYS A 491 -1.98 21.15 -18.05
C CYS A 491 -0.92 20.84 -16.97
N ALA A 492 -0.28 19.67 -17.04
CA ALA A 492 0.83 19.33 -16.15
C ALA A 492 2.03 20.26 -16.36
N ALA A 493 2.39 20.53 -17.62
CA ALA A 493 3.47 21.44 -17.98
C ALA A 493 3.17 22.89 -17.53
N LEU A 494 1.96 23.39 -17.78
CA LEU A 494 1.53 24.72 -17.35
C LEU A 494 1.58 24.86 -15.83
N THR A 495 1.12 23.87 -15.08
CA THR A 495 1.19 23.94 -13.62
C THR A 495 2.63 23.89 -13.12
N LEU A 496 3.52 23.13 -13.76
CA LEU A 496 4.96 23.14 -13.46
C LEU A 496 5.55 24.54 -13.65
N ILE A 497 5.18 25.23 -14.74
CA ILE A 497 5.61 26.59 -15.05
C ILE A 497 5.10 27.58 -13.99
N PHE A 498 3.80 27.54 -13.66
CA PHE A 498 3.19 28.46 -12.69
C PHE A 498 3.60 28.21 -11.23
N SER A 499 4.16 27.03 -10.94
CA SER A 499 4.57 26.61 -9.60
C SER A 499 6.09 26.63 -9.38
N SER A 500 6.87 26.92 -10.43
CA SER A 500 8.33 27.01 -10.36
C SER A 500 8.79 27.99 -9.27
N GLY A 501 9.63 27.48 -8.35
CA GLY A 501 10.17 28.24 -7.22
C GLY A 501 9.22 28.45 -6.02
N LYS A 502 7.95 28.05 -6.11
CA LYS A 502 6.94 28.23 -5.05
C LYS A 502 6.57 26.94 -4.31
N LEU A 503 6.94 25.78 -4.86
CA LEU A 503 6.70 24.48 -4.26
C LEU A 503 8.02 23.89 -3.77
N SER A 504 8.02 23.34 -2.55
CA SER A 504 9.10 22.44 -2.12
C SER A 504 9.15 21.21 -3.02
N LYS A 505 10.29 20.49 -3.06
CA LYS A 505 10.43 19.25 -3.86
C LYS A 505 9.33 18.22 -3.57
N ALA A 506 8.88 18.13 -2.31
CA ALA A 506 7.76 17.29 -1.90
C ALA A 506 6.41 17.80 -2.45
N GLU A 507 6.17 19.10 -2.45
CA GLU A 507 4.91 19.68 -2.95
C GLU A 507 4.83 19.70 -4.48
N ALA A 508 5.96 19.85 -5.17
CA ALA A 508 6.05 19.78 -6.62
C ALA A 508 5.77 18.35 -7.13
N GLN A 509 6.35 17.35 -6.44
CA GLN A 509 6.01 15.95 -6.65
C GLN A 509 4.52 15.73 -6.33
N ASP A 510 4.01 16.31 -5.25
CA ASP A 510 2.60 16.17 -4.88
C ASP A 510 1.65 16.72 -5.96
N ALA A 511 1.90 17.93 -6.44
CA ALA A 511 1.10 18.61 -7.46
C ALA A 511 1.19 17.95 -8.85
N TYR A 512 2.38 17.62 -9.34
CA TYR A 512 2.58 16.99 -10.65
C TYR A 512 1.77 15.70 -10.78
N ILE A 513 1.83 14.87 -9.74
CA ILE A 513 1.14 13.58 -9.68
C ILE A 513 -0.40 13.74 -9.71
N LEU A 514 -0.93 14.80 -9.09
CA LEU A 514 -2.36 15.11 -9.13
C LEU A 514 -2.86 15.54 -10.52
N LEU A 515 -1.99 16.14 -11.32
CA LEU A 515 -2.32 16.73 -12.62
C LEU A 515 -2.16 15.75 -13.78
N VAL A 516 -1.20 14.82 -13.65
CA VAL A 516 -0.92 13.78 -14.64
C VAL A 516 -1.78 12.53 -14.38
N ASN A 517 -2.59 12.52 -13.30
CA ASN A 517 -3.41 11.37 -12.96
C ASN A 517 -4.58 11.15 -13.96
N PRO A 518 -4.61 10.00 -14.64
CA PRO A 518 -5.63 9.60 -15.60
C PRO A 518 -6.85 8.99 -14.91
N ASN A 519 -7.60 9.76 -14.13
CA ASN A 519 -9.05 9.47 -13.98
C ASN A 519 -9.78 9.50 -15.35
N PHE A 520 -9.03 9.82 -16.41
CA PHE A 520 -9.30 9.59 -17.80
C PHE A 520 -8.10 8.90 -18.43
N SER A 521 -8.14 7.58 -18.60
CA SER A 521 -8.11 6.98 -19.95
C SER A 521 -7.64 5.52 -19.97
N PHE A 522 -8.21 4.83 -20.95
CA PHE A 522 -7.70 3.62 -21.57
C PHE A 522 -6.25 3.87 -22.02
N GLY A 523 -5.34 2.90 -21.88
CA GLY A 523 -3.91 3.05 -22.27
C GLY A 523 -3.69 3.20 -23.79
N PRO A 524 -2.44 3.14 -24.31
CA PRO A 524 -1.13 2.96 -23.66
C PRO A 524 -0.03 3.94 -24.19
N LEU A 525 0.61 4.74 -23.33
CA LEU A 525 1.86 5.46 -23.66
C LEU A 525 2.60 5.89 -22.37
N PHE A 526 2.87 4.91 -21.50
CA PHE A 526 3.52 5.14 -20.20
C PHE A 526 5.04 4.89 -20.21
N LEU A 527 5.61 4.44 -21.34
CA LEU A 527 7.04 4.11 -21.46
C LEU A 527 7.97 5.33 -21.53
N LEU A 528 7.45 6.53 -21.83
CA LEU A 528 8.25 7.75 -21.93
C LEU A 528 8.48 8.47 -20.57
N GLU A 529 7.76 8.11 -19.50
CA GLU A 529 7.89 8.78 -18.19
C GLU A 529 9.04 8.25 -17.33
N LEU A 530 9.53 7.04 -17.60
CA LEU A 530 10.71 6.49 -16.93
C LEU A 530 11.99 7.30 -17.23
N VAL A 531 12.05 8.00 -18.37
CA VAL A 531 13.21 8.79 -18.78
C VAL A 531 13.27 10.15 -18.07
N GLN A 532 12.13 10.75 -17.68
CA GLN A 532 12.14 12.05 -16.98
C GLN A 532 12.40 11.95 -15.47
N LEU A 533 12.21 10.79 -14.85
CA LEU A 533 12.58 10.56 -13.44
C LEU A 533 14.10 10.67 -13.21
N GLN A 534 14.94 10.53 -14.24
CA GLN A 534 16.38 10.80 -14.16
C GLN A 534 16.72 12.30 -14.04
N ILE A 535 15.81 13.21 -14.40
CA ILE A 535 16.06 14.66 -14.31
C ILE A 535 15.80 15.18 -12.88
N TRP A 536 15.01 14.47 -12.08
CA TRP A 536 14.62 14.88 -10.72
C TRP A 536 15.47 14.26 -9.60
N THR A 537 16.40 13.37 -9.95
CA THR A 537 17.37 12.75 -9.03
C THR A 537 18.69 13.51 -8.89
N ARG A 538 18.86 14.64 -9.59
CA ARG A 538 19.92 15.61 -9.27
C ARG A 538 19.45 16.64 -8.26
#